data_AF-A0A1V5MFT9-F1
#
_entry.id   AF-A0A1V5MFT9-F1
#
_cell.length_a   1.000
_cell.length_b   1.000
_cell.length_c   1.000
_cell.angle_alpha   90.00
_cell.angle_beta   90.00
_cell.angle_gamma   90.00
#
_symmetry.space_group_name_H-M   'P 1'
#
loop_
_entity.id
_entity.type
_entity.pdbx_description
1 polymer ?
#
loop_
_entity_poly.entity_id
_entity_poly.type
_entity_poly.pdbx_seq_one_letter_code
_entity_poly.pdbx_strand_id
1 'polypeptide(L)'
;MAQFVELFHPYDYIYRPLNGGTWSSANEKWRLTGTEIIKAISCANDTFYIGTRAGKKTRFAIFDIDTKSKYHNKQQLDRLLDVLSKAGLTRSSLFRSSFSGGWHLYIFFEEQVNSLLIYRQLVNLLKLSDFDVAKGTLEVFPHPGTGAGSKGMGLRLPLQHGWAWLNKRDLDVEHERYEMTATKALEWFLDLLDSDANPINALKQLTSRIEELERRRAAARAHGLNDKPDNVVQIRKAINVPDESEFTLFVASVFGHIPSGMNAEDWSKGRTFHKDGLTGPSQRAEAIFCLSHYFFYGDPSRNLPPLGYGLEEERSFAIKEYLEARHNGYSVDITRGRADAVAQVDRAANWRPPSKRGSETRTYKATRPISWIRANENSKNDSRKKIQAALESLKKLGRSFTTVELEETADVSRRTLYKHKDIWRQDYEDLAAGFFESCLPEYNAVVEAACSKSEPPSTDLEKIMPPGRLAARRIVYEISMRSKRDSQAKKKSFVETNSSADKQWRDKVASLTRDKISDLPVAKIKSLLFVLANYLSLAPCEEDAVPLHRYILDLRHELSGMQNGPRPPS
;
A
#
# COMPACT_ATOMS: atom_id res chain seq x y z
N MET A 1 5.16 -30.22 3.22
CA MET A 1 6.01 -30.03 4.43
C MET A 1 7.51 -30.07 4.15
N ALA A 2 8.07 -31.16 3.59
CA ALA A 2 9.52 -31.27 3.32
C ALA A 2 10.06 -30.12 2.44
N GLN A 3 9.34 -29.79 1.36
CA GLN A 3 9.65 -28.68 0.46
C GLN A 3 9.87 -27.34 1.19
N PHE A 4 9.07 -27.03 2.22
CA PHE A 4 9.20 -25.79 2.98
C PHE A 4 10.45 -25.78 3.87
N VAL A 5 10.74 -26.90 4.53
CA VAL A 5 11.92 -27.03 5.40
C VAL A 5 13.21 -26.86 4.58
N GLU A 6 13.24 -27.38 3.36
CA GLU A 6 14.39 -27.29 2.45
C GLU A 6 14.70 -25.87 1.96
N LEU A 7 13.76 -24.93 2.09
CA LEU A 7 13.98 -23.52 1.74
C LEU A 7 14.97 -22.83 2.67
N PHE A 8 15.12 -23.32 3.90
CA PHE A 8 15.86 -22.63 4.95
C PHE A 8 17.15 -23.36 5.32
N HIS A 9 18.23 -22.59 5.45
CA HIS A 9 19.51 -23.14 5.87
C HIS A 9 19.46 -23.53 7.36
N PRO A 10 19.79 -24.79 7.72
CA PRO A 10 19.55 -25.28 9.08
C PRO A 10 20.64 -24.88 10.09
N TYR A 11 21.78 -24.33 9.66
CA TYR A 11 22.87 -23.93 10.56
C TYR A 11 22.93 -22.42 10.76
N ASP A 12 23.64 -22.01 11.82
CA ASP A 12 23.82 -20.59 12.20
C ASP A 12 22.49 -19.83 12.30
N TYR A 13 21.43 -20.51 12.73
CA TYR A 13 20.11 -19.91 12.91
C TYR A 13 20.14 -18.83 14.00
N ILE A 14 19.20 -17.90 13.93
CA ILE A 14 19.03 -16.83 14.90
C ILE A 14 17.75 -17.04 15.69
N TYR A 15 17.71 -16.57 16.92
CA TYR A 15 16.53 -16.65 17.77
C TYR A 15 16.33 -15.37 18.58
N ARG A 16 15.09 -15.10 18.97
CA ARG A 16 14.72 -13.96 19.81
C ARG A 16 13.63 -14.39 20.80
N PRO A 17 13.78 -14.11 22.11
CA PRO A 17 12.73 -14.43 23.09
C PRO A 17 11.39 -13.74 22.78
N LEU A 18 10.27 -14.45 22.97
CA LEU A 18 8.93 -13.88 22.74
C LEU A 18 8.59 -12.74 23.72
N ASN A 19 9.05 -12.84 24.96
CA ASN A 19 8.85 -11.83 26.02
C ASN A 19 9.65 -10.53 25.81
N GLY A 20 10.38 -10.41 24.71
CA GLY A 20 11.17 -9.25 24.34
C GLY A 20 12.68 -9.48 24.45
N GLY A 21 13.46 -8.62 23.79
CA GLY A 21 14.91 -8.76 23.66
C GLY A 21 15.40 -8.59 22.23
N THR A 22 16.69 -8.83 22.02
CA THR A 22 17.38 -8.72 20.72
C THR A 22 17.57 -10.09 20.08
N TRP A 23 17.64 -10.13 18.75
CA TRP A 23 18.05 -11.33 18.02
C TRP A 23 19.47 -11.76 18.39
N SER A 24 19.65 -13.04 18.65
CA SER A 24 20.92 -13.68 19.00
C SER A 24 21.21 -14.83 18.04
N SER A 25 22.49 -15.10 17.77
CA SER A 25 22.90 -16.25 16.98
C SER A 25 22.92 -17.51 17.86
N ALA A 26 22.42 -18.62 17.33
CA ALA A 26 22.62 -19.94 17.92
C ALA A 26 24.07 -20.39 17.79
N ASN A 27 24.42 -21.43 18.54
CA ASN A 27 25.73 -22.08 18.39
C ASN A 27 25.84 -22.64 16.96
N GLU A 28 26.97 -22.38 16.30
CA GLU A 28 27.22 -22.78 14.90
C GLU A 28 27.23 -24.29 14.67
N LYS A 29 27.49 -25.08 15.72
CA LYS A 29 27.43 -26.54 15.68
C LYS A 29 26.00 -27.08 15.76
N TRP A 30 25.05 -26.25 16.19
CA TRP A 30 23.65 -26.66 16.33
C TRP A 30 22.96 -26.60 14.97
N ARG A 31 22.20 -27.67 14.69
CA ARG A 31 21.42 -27.82 13.48
C ARG A 31 19.95 -27.65 13.84
N LEU A 32 19.29 -26.67 13.24
CA LEU A 32 17.85 -26.52 13.30
C LEU A 32 17.18 -27.70 12.59
N THR A 33 16.37 -28.45 13.32
CA THR A 33 15.65 -29.61 12.81
C THR A 33 14.41 -29.19 12.03
N GLY A 34 13.91 -30.06 11.13
CA GLY A 34 12.65 -29.82 10.44
C GLY A 34 11.50 -29.66 11.42
N THR A 35 11.48 -30.46 12.49
CA THR A 35 10.49 -30.37 13.57
C THR A 35 10.50 -29.00 14.27
N GLU A 36 11.68 -28.43 14.56
CA GLU A 36 11.78 -27.09 15.16
C GLU A 36 11.30 -25.98 14.21
N ILE A 37 11.57 -26.10 12.90
CA ILE A 37 11.03 -25.19 11.88
C ILE A 37 9.50 -25.27 11.87
N ILE A 38 8.94 -26.49 11.84
CA ILE A 38 7.49 -26.69 11.86
C ILE A 38 6.86 -26.19 13.17
N LYS A 39 7.48 -26.43 14.33
CA LYS A 39 7.02 -25.87 15.61
C LYS A 39 7.02 -24.34 15.62
N ALA A 40 8.04 -23.70 15.03
CA ALA A 40 8.08 -22.25 14.92
C ALA A 40 6.94 -21.72 14.03
N ILE A 41 6.76 -22.26 12.82
CA ILE A 41 5.76 -21.77 11.87
C ILE A 41 4.32 -22.15 12.22
N SER A 42 4.13 -23.19 13.05
CA SER A 42 2.83 -23.55 13.62
C SER A 42 2.42 -22.65 14.78
N CYS A 43 3.29 -21.73 15.21
CA CYS A 43 3.10 -20.92 16.41
C CYS A 43 3.03 -21.74 17.72
N ALA A 44 3.50 -23.00 17.69
CA ALA A 44 3.57 -23.87 18.86
C ALA A 44 4.84 -23.66 19.69
N ASN A 45 5.80 -22.86 19.20
CA ASN A 45 6.96 -22.41 19.98
C ASN A 45 6.56 -21.19 20.82
N ASP A 46 6.53 -21.36 22.14
CA ASP A 46 6.12 -20.38 23.14
C ASP A 46 7.29 -19.60 23.78
N THR A 47 8.53 -19.91 23.38
CA THR A 47 9.72 -19.35 24.00
C THR A 47 10.47 -18.41 23.07
N PHE A 48 10.61 -18.77 21.79
CA PHE A 48 11.43 -18.02 20.84
C PHE A 48 10.80 -17.85 19.46
N TYR A 49 11.03 -16.68 18.87
CA TYR A 49 11.04 -16.54 17.41
C TYR A 49 12.32 -17.11 16.84
N ILE A 50 12.20 -17.81 15.71
CA ILE A 50 13.32 -18.41 14.99
C ILE A 50 13.52 -17.71 13.65
N GLY A 51 14.77 -17.58 13.22
CA GLY A 51 15.16 -17.11 11.91
C GLY A 51 16.37 -17.86 11.39
N THR A 52 16.62 -17.81 10.09
CA THR A 52 17.73 -18.52 9.46
C THR A 52 18.59 -17.57 8.66
N ARG A 53 19.85 -17.93 8.50
CA ARG A 53 20.77 -17.23 7.60
C ARG A 53 20.66 -17.78 6.18
N ALA A 54 21.23 -17.04 5.23
CA ALA A 54 21.23 -17.45 3.85
C ALA A 54 22.13 -18.68 3.63
N GLY A 55 21.60 -19.70 2.95
CA GLY A 55 22.42 -20.75 2.34
C GLY A 55 23.14 -20.25 1.08
N LYS A 56 23.95 -21.11 0.45
CA LYS A 56 24.64 -20.80 -0.82
C LYS A 56 23.67 -20.62 -2.00
N LYS A 57 22.52 -21.30 -1.93
CA LYS A 57 21.43 -21.22 -2.92
C LYS A 57 20.12 -20.94 -2.21
N THR A 58 19.16 -20.35 -2.92
CA THR A 58 17.81 -20.01 -2.42
C THR A 58 16.78 -20.14 -3.55
N ARG A 59 15.51 -20.36 -3.23
CA ARG A 59 14.38 -20.20 -4.17
C ARG A 59 13.64 -18.87 -4.03
N PHE A 60 14.12 -17.99 -3.16
CA PHE A 60 13.47 -16.70 -2.93
C PHE A 60 14.47 -15.59 -2.59
N ALA A 61 14.05 -14.36 -2.87
CA ALA A 61 14.63 -13.13 -2.33
C ALA A 61 13.53 -12.33 -1.61
N ILE A 62 13.91 -11.51 -0.65
CA ILE A 62 12.97 -10.72 0.16
C ILE A 62 13.49 -9.30 0.29
N PHE A 63 12.58 -8.35 0.11
CA PHE A 63 12.78 -6.98 0.57
C PHE A 63 12.06 -6.78 1.89
N ASP A 64 12.84 -6.55 2.94
CA ASP A 64 12.33 -6.25 4.28
C ASP A 64 12.22 -4.73 4.44
N ILE A 65 11.00 -4.26 4.65
CA ILE A 65 10.61 -2.86 4.70
C ILE A 65 10.00 -2.59 6.07
N ASP A 66 10.81 -2.03 6.96
CA ASP A 66 10.38 -1.65 8.29
C ASP A 66 9.25 -0.61 8.28
N THR A 67 8.36 -0.68 9.28
CA THR A 67 7.20 0.22 9.41
C THR A 67 7.56 1.71 9.47
N LYS A 68 8.78 2.03 9.92
CA LYS A 68 9.28 3.42 9.99
C LYS A 68 10.06 3.84 8.75
N SER A 69 10.22 2.94 7.77
CA SER A 69 10.92 3.23 6.53
C SER A 69 10.16 4.24 5.68
N LYS A 70 10.90 5.11 4.99
CA LYS A 70 10.34 5.98 3.94
C LYS A 70 9.70 5.20 2.80
N TYR A 71 10.03 3.91 2.66
CA TYR A 71 9.47 3.01 1.64
C TYR A 71 8.20 2.28 2.10
N HIS A 72 7.81 2.42 3.38
CA HIS A 72 6.62 1.78 3.95
C HIS A 72 5.34 2.55 3.63
N ASN A 73 5.04 2.70 2.34
CA ASN A 73 3.80 3.30 1.84
C ASN A 73 3.51 2.81 0.41
N LYS A 74 2.26 2.97 -0.01
CA LYS A 74 1.79 2.48 -1.31
C LYS A 74 2.57 3.03 -2.50
N GLN A 75 2.86 4.33 -2.51
CA GLN A 75 3.55 4.98 -3.63
C GLN A 75 4.96 4.40 -3.82
N GLN A 76 5.69 4.20 -2.73
CA GLN A 76 7.03 3.65 -2.78
C GLN A 76 7.02 2.15 -3.07
N LEU A 77 6.03 1.41 -2.59
CA LEU A 77 5.83 0.01 -2.99
C LEU A 77 5.56 -0.10 -4.49
N ASP A 78 4.69 0.76 -5.06
CA ASP A 78 4.40 0.76 -6.49
C ASP A 78 5.62 1.09 -7.33
N ARG A 79 6.42 2.06 -6.89
CA ARG A 79 7.71 2.38 -7.50
C ARG A 79 8.67 1.19 -7.46
N LEU A 80 8.71 0.46 -6.34
CA LEU A 80 9.56 -0.72 -6.18
C LEU A 80 9.10 -1.86 -7.09
N LEU A 81 7.78 -2.11 -7.18
CA LEU A 81 7.19 -3.11 -8.06
C LEU A 81 7.42 -2.78 -9.54
N ASP A 82 7.31 -1.51 -9.94
CA ASP A 82 7.62 -1.05 -11.31
C ASP A 82 9.10 -1.29 -11.68
N VAL A 83 10.02 -0.98 -10.76
CA VAL A 83 11.46 -1.23 -10.96
C VAL A 83 11.76 -2.72 -11.12
N LEU A 84 11.14 -3.57 -10.29
CA LEU A 84 11.25 -5.02 -10.40
C LEU A 84 10.69 -5.55 -11.72
N SER A 85 9.50 -5.09 -12.11
CA SER A 85 8.84 -5.48 -13.36
C SER A 85 9.68 -5.11 -14.58
N LYS A 86 10.29 -3.91 -14.61
CA LYS A 86 11.20 -3.48 -15.68
C LYS A 86 12.51 -4.28 -15.72
N ALA A 87 12.88 -4.92 -14.63
CA ALA A 87 14.02 -5.83 -14.55
C ALA A 87 13.64 -7.30 -14.83
N GLY A 88 12.39 -7.58 -15.23
CA GLY A 88 11.90 -8.93 -15.53
C GLY A 88 11.34 -9.70 -14.33
N LEU A 89 11.39 -9.13 -13.13
CA LEU A 89 10.84 -9.72 -11.90
C LEU A 89 9.40 -9.23 -11.71
N THR A 90 8.48 -9.83 -12.46
CA THR A 90 7.08 -9.36 -12.55
C THR A 90 6.18 -9.95 -11.46
N ARG A 91 6.59 -11.04 -10.82
CA ARG A 91 5.81 -11.74 -9.79
C ARG A 91 6.42 -11.58 -8.41
N SER A 92 5.58 -11.33 -7.43
CA SER A 92 5.97 -11.11 -6.03
C SER A 92 4.78 -11.23 -5.08
N SER A 93 5.03 -11.57 -3.82
CA SER A 93 3.98 -11.71 -2.80
C SER A 93 4.32 -10.84 -1.59
N LEU A 94 3.34 -10.11 -1.06
CA LEU A 94 3.53 -9.14 0.03
C LEU A 94 2.95 -9.68 1.34
N PHE A 95 3.71 -9.57 2.42
CA PHE A 95 3.30 -10.03 3.73
C PHE A 95 3.62 -9.00 4.81
N ARG A 96 2.82 -8.98 5.87
CA ARG A 96 3.22 -8.36 7.14
C ARG A 96 4.18 -9.32 7.85
N SER A 97 5.36 -8.87 8.24
CA SER A 97 6.41 -9.70 8.81
C SER A 97 6.33 -9.87 10.33
N SER A 98 5.63 -8.96 11.02
CA SER A 98 5.41 -9.00 12.46
C SER A 98 4.28 -8.06 12.90
N PHE A 99 3.89 -8.13 14.18
CA PHE A 99 2.88 -7.23 14.77
C PHE A 99 3.26 -5.75 14.75
N SER A 100 4.54 -5.39 14.55
CA SER A 100 4.92 -3.99 14.40
C SER A 100 4.46 -3.39 13.08
N GLY A 101 4.06 -4.23 12.12
CA GLY A 101 3.53 -3.80 10.82
C GLY A 101 4.53 -3.83 9.67
N GLY A 102 5.79 -4.26 9.88
CA GLY A 102 6.80 -4.30 8.81
C GLY A 102 6.38 -5.19 7.65
N TRP A 103 6.88 -4.93 6.44
CA TRP A 103 6.55 -5.71 5.25
C TRP A 103 7.71 -6.58 4.78
N HIS A 104 7.40 -7.80 4.39
CA HIS A 104 8.27 -8.59 3.54
C HIS A 104 7.65 -8.71 2.16
N LEU A 105 8.35 -8.23 1.13
CA LEU A 105 8.02 -8.49 -0.26
C LEU A 105 8.88 -9.66 -0.76
N TYR A 106 8.25 -10.81 -0.97
CA TYR A 106 8.90 -12.02 -1.49
C TYR A 106 8.94 -12.00 -3.01
N ILE A 107 10.07 -12.44 -3.55
CA ILE A 107 10.30 -12.69 -4.96
C ILE A 107 10.72 -14.16 -5.06
N PHE A 108 9.85 -15.00 -5.59
CA PHE A 108 10.10 -16.43 -5.73
C PHE A 108 10.75 -16.75 -7.08
N PHE A 109 11.46 -17.88 -7.13
CA PHE A 109 12.13 -18.41 -8.32
C PHE A 109 11.74 -19.86 -8.55
N GLU A 110 11.50 -20.21 -9.82
CA GLU A 110 11.16 -21.58 -10.22
C GLU A 110 12.27 -22.57 -9.79
N GLU A 111 13.52 -22.13 -9.91
CA GLU A 111 14.71 -22.91 -9.58
C GLU A 111 15.55 -22.27 -8.46
N GLN A 112 16.46 -23.05 -7.87
CA GLN A 112 17.42 -22.53 -6.90
C GLN A 112 18.46 -21.63 -7.56
N VAL A 113 18.57 -20.39 -7.08
CA VAL A 113 19.50 -19.37 -7.56
C VAL A 113 20.64 -19.15 -6.56
N ASN A 114 21.80 -18.68 -7.04
CA ASN A 114 22.93 -18.36 -6.16
C ASN A 114 22.60 -17.16 -5.27
N SER A 115 22.63 -17.35 -3.95
CA SER A 115 22.23 -16.34 -2.95
C SER A 115 23.08 -15.07 -3.00
N LEU A 116 24.39 -15.19 -3.25
CA LEU A 116 25.28 -14.02 -3.33
C LEU A 116 25.08 -13.24 -4.62
N LEU A 117 24.88 -13.95 -5.73
CA LEU A 117 24.60 -13.33 -7.03
C LEU A 117 23.30 -12.53 -6.98
N ILE A 118 22.20 -13.15 -6.52
CA ILE A 118 20.90 -12.48 -6.47
C ILE A 118 20.91 -11.29 -5.51
N TYR A 119 21.56 -11.42 -4.35
CA TYR A 119 21.77 -10.31 -3.42
C TYR A 119 22.46 -9.12 -4.09
N ARG A 120 23.60 -9.35 -4.75
CA ARG A 120 24.38 -8.28 -5.42
C ARG A 120 23.58 -7.62 -6.54
N GLN A 121 22.92 -8.41 -7.37
CA GLN A 121 22.09 -7.92 -8.48
C GLN A 121 20.95 -7.04 -7.95
N LEU A 122 20.17 -7.52 -6.97
CA LEU A 122 19.06 -6.76 -6.42
C LEU A 122 19.52 -5.47 -5.72
N VAL A 123 20.59 -5.53 -4.93
CA VAL A 123 21.16 -4.32 -4.29
C VAL A 123 21.64 -3.32 -5.34
N ASN A 124 22.28 -3.78 -6.42
CA ASN A 124 22.74 -2.89 -7.49
C ASN A 124 21.56 -2.25 -8.24
N LEU A 125 20.54 -3.05 -8.62
CA LEU A 125 19.30 -2.57 -9.24
C LEU A 125 18.66 -1.45 -8.40
N LEU A 126 18.51 -1.70 -7.09
CA LEU A 126 17.90 -0.76 -6.16
C LEU A 126 18.71 0.54 -6.08
N LYS A 127 20.04 0.46 -5.93
CA LYS A 127 20.92 1.64 -5.87
C LYS A 127 20.99 2.43 -7.17
N LEU A 128 20.91 1.76 -8.32
CA LEU A 128 20.84 2.40 -9.64
C LEU A 128 19.48 3.05 -9.89
N SER A 129 18.44 2.59 -9.17
CA SER A 129 17.09 3.12 -9.22
C SER A 129 16.78 4.07 -8.05
N ASP A 130 17.82 4.64 -7.43
CA ASP A 130 17.73 5.61 -6.32
C ASP A 130 16.91 5.11 -5.11
N PHE A 131 17.10 3.84 -4.76
CA PHE A 131 16.71 3.29 -3.46
C PHE A 131 17.90 3.26 -2.51
N ASP A 132 17.62 3.60 -1.26
CA ASP A 132 18.55 3.61 -0.15
C ASP A 132 18.46 2.27 0.58
N VAL A 133 19.34 1.35 0.20
CA VAL A 133 19.43 0.02 0.80
C VAL A 133 20.25 0.11 2.08
N ALA A 134 19.54 0.14 3.20
CA ALA A 134 20.12 0.31 4.52
C ALA A 134 19.28 -0.38 5.61
N LYS A 135 19.95 -0.79 6.68
CA LYS A 135 19.32 -1.39 7.86
C LYS A 135 18.31 -0.46 8.50
N GLY A 136 17.13 -0.97 8.84
CA GLY A 136 16.05 -0.16 9.42
C GLY A 136 15.16 0.55 8.37
N THR A 137 15.47 0.39 7.07
CA THR A 137 14.82 1.12 5.97
C THR A 137 14.38 0.17 4.86
N LEU A 138 15.33 -0.44 4.16
CA LEU A 138 15.08 -1.39 3.07
C LEU A 138 16.25 -2.35 3.05
N GLU A 139 16.05 -3.54 3.60
CA GLU A 139 17.05 -4.61 3.62
C GLU A 139 16.72 -5.65 2.54
N VAL A 140 17.76 -6.26 1.97
CA VAL A 140 17.64 -7.27 0.92
C VAL A 140 18.15 -8.60 1.45
N PHE A 141 17.33 -9.64 1.32
CA PHE A 141 17.66 -11.02 1.65
C PHE A 141 17.54 -11.91 0.40
N PRO A 142 18.32 -12.99 0.28
CA PRO A 142 19.36 -13.45 1.21
C PRO A 142 20.51 -12.45 1.35
N HIS A 143 21.08 -12.30 2.54
CA HIS A 143 22.26 -11.45 2.79
C HIS A 143 23.44 -12.32 3.26
N PRO A 144 24.17 -12.98 2.35
CA PRO A 144 25.19 -13.99 2.70
C PRO A 144 26.49 -13.41 3.29
N GLY A 145 26.58 -12.09 3.51
CA GLY A 145 27.78 -11.42 4.02
C GLY A 145 28.76 -11.03 2.90
N THR A 146 29.67 -10.09 3.20
CA THR A 146 30.55 -9.46 2.19
C THR A 146 31.95 -10.08 2.08
N GLY A 147 32.20 -11.24 2.71
CA GLY A 147 33.52 -11.91 2.73
C GLY A 147 34.42 -11.46 3.89
N ALA A 148 35.36 -12.33 4.27
CA ALA A 148 36.20 -12.33 5.49
C ALA A 148 35.43 -12.45 6.82
N GLY A 149 34.90 -13.65 7.10
CA GLY A 149 34.36 -14.02 8.43
C GLY A 149 32.94 -13.55 8.76
N SER A 150 32.30 -12.73 7.91
CA SER A 150 30.90 -12.33 8.11
C SER A 150 29.92 -13.45 7.78
N LYS A 151 29.11 -13.88 8.76
CA LYS A 151 28.00 -14.83 8.57
C LYS A 151 26.75 -14.21 7.90
N GLY A 152 26.85 -12.95 7.44
CA GLY A 152 25.73 -12.24 6.83
C GLY A 152 24.65 -11.80 7.83
N MET A 153 23.43 -11.57 7.35
CA MET A 153 22.26 -11.24 8.17
C MET A 153 21.27 -12.40 8.17
N GLY A 154 20.64 -12.66 9.31
CA GLY A 154 19.60 -13.67 9.44
C GLY A 154 18.22 -13.05 9.30
N LEU A 155 17.28 -13.80 8.77
CA LEU A 155 15.90 -13.39 8.58
C LEU A 155 14.97 -14.29 9.39
N ARG A 156 13.96 -13.71 10.04
CA ARG A 156 12.89 -14.43 10.73
C ARG A 156 12.20 -15.40 9.76
N LEU A 157 11.94 -16.64 10.20
CA LEU A 157 11.14 -17.59 9.42
C LEU A 157 9.74 -17.03 9.16
N PRO A 158 9.15 -17.25 7.97
CA PRO A 158 7.78 -16.81 7.68
C PRO A 158 6.77 -17.56 8.55
N LEU A 159 5.50 -17.13 8.53
CA LEU A 159 4.36 -17.81 9.18
C LEU A 159 4.38 -17.86 10.73
N GLN A 160 5.34 -17.22 11.39
CA GLN A 160 5.34 -17.04 12.84
C GLN A 160 4.40 -15.89 13.27
N HIS A 161 4.14 -15.74 14.58
CA HIS A 161 3.22 -14.72 15.11
C HIS A 161 3.37 -13.31 14.51
N GLY A 162 2.24 -12.68 14.17
CA GLY A 162 2.20 -11.36 13.53
C GLY A 162 2.39 -11.41 12.01
N TRP A 163 2.58 -12.59 11.42
CA TRP A 163 2.54 -12.79 9.98
C TRP A 163 1.13 -12.58 9.42
N ALA A 164 1.01 -11.93 8.26
CA ALA A 164 -0.26 -11.78 7.56
C ALA A 164 -0.04 -11.65 6.04
N TRP A 165 -1.00 -12.10 5.24
CA TRP A 165 -1.03 -11.88 3.80
C TRP A 165 -1.61 -10.50 3.52
N LEU A 166 -0.92 -9.71 2.70
CA LEU A 166 -1.33 -8.35 2.38
C LEU A 166 -1.71 -8.23 0.91
N ASN A 167 -2.79 -7.51 0.64
CA ASN A 167 -3.16 -7.16 -0.71
C ASN A 167 -2.27 -6.03 -1.22
N LYS A 168 -1.51 -6.24 -2.30
CA LYS A 168 -0.60 -5.23 -2.86
C LYS A 168 -1.31 -3.96 -3.36
N ARG A 169 -2.64 -3.96 -3.54
CA ARG A 169 -3.41 -2.85 -4.14
C ARG A 169 -3.85 -1.82 -3.12
N ASP A 170 -4.29 -2.25 -1.94
CA ASP A 170 -4.79 -1.37 -0.87
C ASP A 170 -3.95 -1.50 0.42
N LEU A 171 -3.09 -2.53 0.52
CA LEU A 171 -2.25 -2.87 1.68
C LEU A 171 -3.04 -3.44 2.85
N ASP A 172 -4.30 -3.78 2.63
CA ASP A 172 -5.15 -4.38 3.65
C ASP A 172 -4.71 -5.82 3.92
N VAL A 173 -4.96 -6.26 5.14
CA VAL A 173 -4.74 -7.65 5.54
C VAL A 173 -5.82 -8.51 4.90
N GLU A 174 -5.44 -9.40 3.98
CA GLU A 174 -6.36 -10.38 3.40
C GLU A 174 -6.62 -11.50 4.40
N HIS A 175 -5.54 -11.99 5.03
CA HIS A 175 -5.59 -13.11 5.93
C HIS A 175 -4.55 -12.98 7.04
N GLU A 176 -5.00 -13.13 8.27
CA GLU A 176 -4.12 -13.20 9.43
C GLU A 176 -3.63 -14.63 9.64
N ARG A 177 -2.33 -14.79 9.94
CA ARG A 177 -1.77 -16.13 10.18
C ARG A 177 -2.47 -16.86 11.33
N TYR A 178 -2.86 -16.15 12.39
CA TYR A 178 -3.47 -16.77 13.58
C TYR A 178 -4.91 -17.25 13.36
N GLU A 179 -5.57 -16.79 12.30
CA GLU A 179 -6.91 -17.25 11.91
C GLU A 179 -6.87 -18.56 11.12
N MET A 180 -5.68 -19.06 10.81
CA MET A 180 -5.46 -20.24 9.97
C MET A 180 -4.81 -21.37 10.77
N THR A 181 -5.16 -22.61 10.41
CA THR A 181 -4.39 -23.77 10.87
C THR A 181 -2.96 -23.71 10.30
N ALA A 182 -2.01 -24.31 11.00
CA ALA A 182 -0.61 -24.33 10.55
C ALA A 182 -0.46 -24.97 9.16
N THR A 183 -1.21 -26.05 8.90
CA THR A 183 -1.23 -26.75 7.63
C THR A 183 -1.75 -25.83 6.51
N LYS A 184 -2.89 -25.16 6.72
CA LYS A 184 -3.47 -24.26 5.71
C LYS A 184 -2.56 -23.07 5.39
N ALA A 185 -1.96 -22.48 6.43
CA ALA A 185 -1.00 -21.38 6.26
C ALA A 185 0.25 -21.82 5.48
N LEU A 186 0.71 -23.04 5.72
CA LEU A 186 1.85 -23.63 5.01
C LEU A 186 1.51 -23.91 3.54
N GLU A 187 0.35 -24.52 3.28
CA GLU A 187 -0.15 -24.78 1.92
C GLU A 187 -0.21 -23.50 1.11
N TRP A 188 -0.85 -22.45 1.62
CA TRP A 188 -0.93 -21.18 0.90
C TRP A 188 0.42 -20.52 0.64
N PHE A 189 1.38 -20.65 1.55
CA PHE A 189 2.72 -20.14 1.31
C PHE A 189 3.43 -20.93 0.20
N LEU A 190 3.26 -22.25 0.16
CA LEU A 190 3.84 -23.11 -0.88
C LEU A 190 3.15 -22.90 -2.24
N ASP A 191 1.83 -22.69 -2.25
CA ASP A 191 1.10 -22.33 -3.45
C ASP A 191 1.65 -21.03 -4.06
N LEU A 192 1.89 -20.00 -3.24
CA LEU A 192 2.51 -18.75 -3.70
C LEU A 192 3.96 -18.94 -4.13
N LEU A 193 4.74 -19.77 -3.43
CA LEU A 193 6.13 -20.07 -3.78
C LEU A 193 6.24 -20.59 -5.22
N ASP A 194 5.27 -21.40 -5.65
CA ASP A 194 5.28 -22.01 -6.97
C ASP A 194 4.47 -21.19 -8.00
N SER A 195 3.35 -20.56 -7.63
CA SER A 195 2.51 -19.75 -8.55
C SER A 195 3.12 -18.38 -8.89
N ASP A 196 3.73 -17.73 -7.89
CA ASP A 196 4.37 -16.43 -8.05
C ASP A 196 5.88 -16.56 -8.37
N ALA A 197 6.33 -17.77 -8.71
CA ALA A 197 7.70 -18.02 -9.11
C ALA A 197 8.04 -17.25 -10.41
N ASN A 198 9.18 -16.58 -10.40
CA ASN A 198 9.76 -15.98 -11.58
C ASN A 198 10.66 -17.01 -12.29
N PRO A 199 10.58 -17.12 -13.62
CA PRO A 199 11.42 -18.03 -14.39
C PRO A 199 12.90 -17.62 -14.36
N ILE A 200 13.79 -18.59 -14.57
CA ILE A 200 15.24 -18.35 -14.52
C ILE A 200 15.72 -17.31 -15.54
N ASN A 201 15.02 -17.17 -16.67
CA ASN A 201 15.31 -16.17 -17.69
C ASN A 201 15.11 -14.72 -17.19
N ALA A 202 14.31 -14.51 -16.12
CA ALA A 202 14.15 -13.22 -15.47
C ALA A 202 15.48 -12.72 -14.89
N LEU A 203 16.39 -13.61 -14.46
CA LEU A 203 17.71 -13.22 -13.98
C LEU A 203 18.61 -12.66 -15.10
N LYS A 204 18.43 -13.14 -16.33
CA LYS A 204 19.14 -12.59 -17.50
C LYS A 204 18.63 -11.18 -17.79
N GLN A 205 17.32 -10.98 -17.76
CA GLN A 205 16.70 -9.66 -17.93
C GLN A 205 17.14 -8.68 -16.83
N LEU A 206 17.20 -9.13 -15.58
CA LEU A 206 17.71 -8.36 -14.46
C LEU A 206 19.14 -7.88 -14.71
N THR A 207 20.02 -8.79 -15.16
CA THR A 207 21.41 -8.46 -15.47
C THR A 207 21.49 -7.44 -16.60
N SER A 208 20.79 -7.67 -17.71
CA SER A 208 20.76 -6.73 -18.85
C SER A 208 20.22 -5.35 -18.47
N ARG A 209 19.21 -5.30 -17.60
CA ARG A 209 18.64 -4.03 -17.11
C ARG A 209 19.65 -3.25 -16.26
N ILE A 210 20.41 -3.94 -15.41
CA ILE A 210 21.45 -3.31 -14.60
C ILE A 210 22.55 -2.74 -15.50
N GLU A 211 23.05 -3.50 -16.48
CA GLU A 211 24.05 -3.03 -17.45
C GLU A 211 23.57 -1.82 -18.26
N GLU A 212 22.28 -1.79 -18.62
CA GLU A 212 21.65 -0.62 -19.26
C GLU A 212 21.66 0.61 -18.34
N LEU A 213 21.26 0.46 -17.09
CA LEU A 213 21.23 1.56 -16.11
C LEU A 213 22.64 2.08 -15.79
N GLU A 214 23.63 1.19 -15.67
CA GLU A 214 25.03 1.57 -15.47
C GLU A 214 25.56 2.38 -16.66
N ARG A 215 25.30 1.93 -17.90
CA ARG A 215 25.68 2.68 -19.11
C ARG A 215 25.03 4.06 -19.15
N ARG A 216 23.73 4.17 -18.84
CA ARG A 216 23.03 5.46 -18.78
C ARG A 216 23.64 6.40 -17.73
N ARG A 217 23.95 5.89 -16.54
CA ARG A 217 24.56 6.69 -15.46
C ARG A 217 25.99 7.11 -15.80
N ALA A 218 26.76 6.25 -16.47
CA ALA A 218 28.09 6.58 -16.96
C ALA A 218 28.05 7.67 -18.04
N ALA A 219 27.14 7.58 -19.01
CA ALA A 219 26.94 8.59 -20.04
C ALA A 219 26.54 9.96 -19.43
N ALA A 220 25.63 9.98 -18.46
CA ALA A 220 25.24 11.20 -17.76
C ALA A 220 26.41 11.84 -16.99
N ARG A 221 27.27 11.04 -16.35
CA ARG A 221 28.49 11.54 -15.68
C ARG A 221 29.52 12.08 -16.66
N ALA A 222 29.68 11.45 -17.83
CA ALA A 222 30.58 11.93 -18.88
C ALA A 222 30.12 13.26 -19.46
N HIS A 223 28.81 13.46 -19.66
CA HIS A 223 28.24 14.75 -20.06
C HIS A 223 28.42 15.84 -18.99
N GLY A 224 28.25 15.50 -17.70
CA GLY A 224 28.40 16.47 -16.60
C GLY A 224 29.84 16.92 -16.29
N LEU A 225 30.86 16.31 -16.89
CA LEU A 225 32.28 16.68 -16.70
C LEU A 225 32.82 17.60 -17.81
N ASN A 226 32.14 17.71 -18.95
CA ASN A 226 32.62 18.51 -20.09
C ASN A 226 32.08 19.95 -20.14
N ASP A 227 31.08 20.30 -19.33
CA ASP A 227 30.57 21.68 -19.25
C ASP A 227 31.14 22.39 -18.00
N LYS A 228 32.22 23.14 -18.20
CA LYS A 228 32.45 24.35 -17.39
C LYS A 228 31.43 25.40 -17.85
N PRO A 229 30.83 26.18 -16.94
CA PRO A 229 29.72 27.07 -17.26
C PRO A 229 30.26 28.39 -17.84
N ASP A 230 30.77 28.35 -19.06
CA ASP A 230 31.03 29.56 -19.85
C ASP A 230 30.15 29.52 -21.09
N ASN A 231 28.91 29.93 -20.88
CA ASN A 231 28.09 30.75 -21.78
C ASN A 231 26.64 30.61 -21.33
N VAL A 232 26.12 31.67 -20.72
CA VAL A 232 24.67 31.88 -20.60
C VAL A 232 24.14 32.08 -22.02
N VAL A 233 23.83 30.97 -22.69
CA VAL A 233 23.03 30.99 -23.91
C VAL A 233 21.60 31.27 -23.46
N GLN A 234 21.12 32.48 -23.74
CA GLN A 234 19.70 32.76 -23.67
C GLN A 234 18.99 31.78 -24.59
N ILE A 235 18.29 30.80 -23.99
CA ILE A 235 17.42 29.90 -24.74
C ILE A 235 16.31 30.77 -25.32
N ARG A 236 16.44 31.06 -26.62
CA ARG A 236 15.33 31.58 -27.42
C ARG A 236 14.16 30.64 -27.21
N LYS A 237 13.01 31.21 -26.85
CA LYS A 237 11.72 30.53 -26.74
C LYS A 237 11.54 29.64 -27.98
N ALA A 238 11.60 28.33 -27.76
CA ALA A 238 11.36 27.38 -28.83
C ALA A 238 9.93 27.58 -29.34
N ILE A 239 9.82 27.60 -30.66
CA ILE A 239 8.56 27.66 -31.39
C ILE A 239 7.71 26.45 -30.97
N ASN A 240 6.44 26.70 -30.67
CA ASN A 240 5.43 25.69 -30.33
C ASN A 240 5.41 24.57 -31.38
N VAL A 241 5.85 23.39 -30.96
CA VAL A 241 5.43 22.10 -31.53
C VAL A 241 4.66 21.41 -30.40
N PRO A 242 3.38 21.02 -30.60
CA PRO A 242 2.57 20.47 -29.53
C PRO A 242 3.01 19.04 -29.23
N ASP A 243 3.88 18.89 -28.24
CA ASP A 243 4.13 17.61 -27.59
C ASP A 243 2.93 17.32 -26.67
N GLU A 244 2.26 16.19 -26.86
CA GLU A 244 1.13 15.80 -26.00
C GLU A 244 1.65 15.48 -24.60
N SER A 245 1.71 16.52 -23.76
CA SER A 245 2.10 16.43 -22.35
C SER A 245 1.40 15.27 -21.63
N GLU A 246 2.10 14.55 -20.75
CA GLU A 246 1.55 13.47 -19.91
C GLU A 246 0.27 13.90 -19.17
N PHE A 247 0.18 15.17 -18.77
CA PHE A 247 -1.02 15.75 -18.16
C PHE A 247 -2.22 15.78 -19.13
N THR A 248 -1.99 16.09 -20.40
CA THR A 248 -3.00 16.12 -21.46
C THR A 248 -3.59 14.73 -21.69
N LEU A 249 -2.74 13.71 -21.79
CA LEU A 249 -3.18 12.31 -21.96
C LEU A 249 -3.97 11.82 -20.73
N PHE A 250 -3.49 12.14 -19.53
CA PHE A 250 -4.18 11.79 -18.30
C PHE A 250 -5.55 12.47 -18.18
N VAL A 251 -5.63 13.77 -18.42
CA VAL A 251 -6.90 14.51 -18.38
C VAL A 251 -7.87 13.99 -19.45
N ALA A 252 -7.38 13.72 -20.67
CA ALA A 252 -8.20 13.10 -21.70
C ALA A 252 -8.73 11.72 -21.26
N SER A 253 -7.96 10.92 -20.51
CA SER A 253 -8.45 9.65 -19.96
C SER A 253 -9.57 9.82 -18.91
N VAL A 254 -9.57 10.93 -18.17
CA VAL A 254 -10.58 11.21 -17.13
C VAL A 254 -11.87 11.78 -17.73
N PHE A 255 -11.76 12.66 -18.72
CA PHE A 255 -12.89 13.40 -19.30
C PHE A 255 -13.34 12.90 -20.68
N GLY A 256 -12.61 11.98 -21.31
CA GLY A 256 -12.80 11.52 -22.69
C GLY A 256 -12.24 12.48 -23.76
N HIS A 257 -12.18 13.77 -23.44
CA HIS A 257 -11.47 14.81 -24.20
C HIS A 257 -11.08 15.94 -23.23
N ILE A 258 -10.21 16.86 -23.64
CA ILE A 258 -9.88 18.02 -22.79
C ILE A 258 -11.07 19.00 -22.79
N PRO A 259 -11.64 19.33 -21.62
CA PRO A 259 -12.68 20.35 -21.53
C PRO A 259 -12.19 21.72 -21.98
N SER A 260 -13.06 22.47 -22.66
CA SER A 260 -12.72 23.79 -23.22
C SER A 260 -12.21 24.75 -22.13
N GLY A 261 -11.01 25.29 -22.33
CA GLY A 261 -10.39 26.26 -21.41
C GLY A 261 -9.72 25.62 -20.19
N MET A 262 -9.63 24.29 -20.13
CA MET A 262 -8.90 23.59 -19.07
C MET A 262 -7.40 23.61 -19.35
N ASN A 263 -6.62 24.03 -18.36
CA ASN A 263 -5.20 23.71 -18.31
C ASN A 263 -5.02 22.34 -17.63
N ALA A 264 -4.50 21.37 -18.39
CA ALA A 264 -4.36 19.99 -17.92
C ALA A 264 -3.37 19.86 -16.75
N GLU A 265 -2.32 20.68 -16.74
CA GLU A 265 -1.32 20.70 -15.66
C GLU A 265 -1.93 21.27 -14.37
N ASP A 266 -2.60 22.43 -14.44
CA ASP A 266 -3.21 23.08 -13.27
C ASP A 266 -4.32 22.22 -12.66
N TRP A 267 -5.14 21.57 -13.49
CA TRP A 267 -6.16 20.64 -13.01
C TRP A 267 -5.54 19.41 -12.33
N SER A 268 -4.46 18.87 -12.91
CA SER A 268 -3.74 17.72 -12.34
C SER A 268 -3.04 18.06 -11.03
N LYS A 269 -2.39 19.22 -10.94
CA LYS A 269 -1.83 19.74 -9.68
C LYS A 269 -2.92 19.99 -8.65
N GLY A 270 -4.07 20.51 -9.05
CA GLY A 270 -5.22 20.72 -8.18
C GLY A 270 -5.75 19.41 -7.59
N ARG A 271 -5.76 18.35 -8.40
CA ARG A 271 -6.09 16.99 -7.94
C ARG A 271 -5.10 16.48 -6.88
N THR A 272 -3.80 16.73 -7.08
CA THR A 272 -2.75 16.40 -6.11
C THR A 272 -2.91 17.20 -4.82
N PHE A 273 -3.07 18.52 -4.91
CA PHE A 273 -3.33 19.36 -3.74
C PHE A 273 -4.58 18.95 -3.00
N HIS A 274 -5.65 18.51 -3.69
CA HIS A 274 -6.87 17.98 -3.09
C HIS A 274 -6.67 16.62 -2.38
N LYS A 275 -5.66 15.85 -2.79
CA LYS A 275 -5.34 14.56 -2.17
C LYS A 275 -4.41 14.69 -0.98
N ASP A 276 -3.36 15.50 -1.11
CA ASP A 276 -2.22 15.49 -0.19
C ASP A 276 -2.19 16.75 0.72
N GLY A 277 -2.96 17.79 0.39
CA GLY A 277 -2.90 19.08 1.09
C GLY A 277 -1.65 19.88 0.74
N LEU A 278 -1.31 20.87 1.55
CA LEU A 278 -0.02 21.56 1.42
C LEU A 278 1.10 20.64 1.91
N THR A 279 2.14 20.47 1.10
CA THR A 279 3.30 19.60 1.41
C THR A 279 4.55 20.39 1.79
N GLY A 280 4.53 21.71 1.63
CA GLY A 280 5.62 22.60 2.01
C GLY A 280 5.19 24.05 2.15
N PRO A 281 6.07 24.91 2.70
CA PRO A 281 5.81 26.34 2.83
C PRO A 281 5.68 27.01 1.46
N SER A 282 5.04 28.19 1.42
CA SER A 282 4.88 29.02 0.21
C SER A 282 4.05 28.42 -0.93
N GLN A 283 3.38 27.28 -0.73
CA GLN A 283 2.51 26.65 -1.73
C GLN A 283 1.09 27.20 -1.76
N ARG A 284 0.69 28.04 -0.80
CA ARG A 284 -0.70 28.52 -0.62
C ARG A 284 -1.32 29.08 -1.91
N ALA A 285 -0.63 30.01 -2.57
CA ALA A 285 -1.17 30.70 -3.75
C ALA A 285 -1.35 29.75 -4.95
N GLU A 286 -0.37 28.87 -5.17
CA GLU A 286 -0.44 27.83 -6.21
C GLU A 286 -1.56 26.82 -5.90
N ALA A 287 -1.67 26.38 -4.65
CA ALA A 287 -2.72 25.47 -4.22
C ALA A 287 -4.11 26.07 -4.41
N ILE A 288 -4.33 27.33 -4.00
CA ILE A 288 -5.60 28.04 -4.21
C ILE A 288 -5.96 28.08 -5.70
N PHE A 289 -5.00 28.43 -6.56
CA PHE A 289 -5.20 28.51 -8.01
C PHE A 289 -5.55 27.15 -8.61
N CYS A 290 -4.76 26.12 -8.31
CA CYS A 290 -4.94 24.78 -8.85
C CYS A 290 -6.20 24.09 -8.31
N LEU A 291 -6.53 24.26 -7.02
CA LEU A 291 -7.77 23.75 -6.43
C LEU A 291 -9.00 24.40 -7.07
N SER A 292 -8.95 25.71 -7.35
CA SER A 292 -10.04 26.37 -8.08
C SER A 292 -10.25 25.74 -9.45
N HIS A 293 -9.17 25.48 -10.21
CA HIS A 293 -9.24 24.77 -11.49
C HIS A 293 -9.82 23.36 -11.34
N TYR A 294 -9.37 22.60 -10.35
CA TYR A 294 -9.88 21.25 -10.10
C TYR A 294 -11.37 21.23 -9.75
N PHE A 295 -11.81 22.13 -8.86
CA PHE A 295 -13.22 22.23 -8.44
C PHE A 295 -14.12 22.74 -9.56
N PHE A 296 -13.61 23.66 -10.38
CA PHE A 296 -14.34 24.22 -11.51
C PHE A 296 -14.82 23.15 -12.49
N TYR A 297 -13.93 22.22 -12.85
CA TYR A 297 -14.23 21.14 -13.80
C TYR A 297 -14.73 19.85 -13.14
N GLY A 298 -14.52 19.69 -11.83
CA GLY A 298 -14.83 18.46 -11.10
C GLY A 298 -13.87 17.31 -11.43
N ASP A 299 -14.23 16.11 -10.96
CA ASP A 299 -13.47 14.88 -11.22
C ASP A 299 -14.43 13.70 -11.42
N PRO A 300 -14.78 13.39 -12.68
CA PRO A 300 -15.67 12.28 -13.01
C PRO A 300 -15.17 10.93 -12.45
N SER A 301 -13.85 10.71 -12.40
CA SER A 301 -13.26 9.46 -11.90
C SER A 301 -13.45 9.26 -10.39
N ARG A 302 -13.67 10.36 -9.65
CA ARG A 302 -13.96 10.36 -8.20
C ARG A 302 -15.44 10.68 -7.89
N ASN A 303 -16.29 10.77 -8.92
CA ASN A 303 -17.67 11.23 -8.81
C ASN A 303 -17.80 12.59 -8.09
N LEU A 304 -16.89 13.52 -8.38
CA LEU A 304 -16.95 14.89 -7.90
C LEU A 304 -17.60 15.78 -8.98
N PRO A 305 -18.73 16.45 -8.66
CA PRO A 305 -19.43 17.27 -9.64
C PRO A 305 -18.63 18.54 -9.98
N PRO A 306 -18.83 19.17 -11.16
CA PRO A 306 -18.22 20.45 -11.44
C PRO A 306 -18.89 21.58 -10.63
N LEU A 307 -18.06 22.41 -9.98
CA LEU A 307 -18.42 23.72 -9.43
C LEU A 307 -18.05 24.80 -10.44
N GLY A 308 -18.66 24.78 -11.62
CA GLY A 308 -18.32 25.68 -12.75
C GLY A 308 -18.86 27.11 -12.60
N TYR A 309 -19.26 27.71 -13.72
CA TYR A 309 -19.86 29.06 -13.74
C TYR A 309 -21.17 29.13 -12.93
N GLY A 310 -21.36 30.24 -12.20
CA GLY A 310 -22.54 30.45 -11.36
C GLY A 310 -22.49 29.75 -10.00
N LEU A 311 -21.34 29.18 -9.64
CA LEU A 311 -21.06 28.51 -8.37
C LEU A 311 -19.78 29.07 -7.71
N GLU A 312 -19.49 30.35 -7.96
CA GLU A 312 -18.31 31.06 -7.48
C GLU A 312 -18.26 31.07 -5.94
N GLU A 313 -19.39 31.29 -5.28
CA GLU A 313 -19.50 31.32 -3.82
C GLU A 313 -19.27 29.92 -3.21
N GLU A 314 -19.89 28.90 -3.79
CA GLU A 314 -19.76 27.51 -3.39
C GLU A 314 -18.34 26.98 -3.60
N ARG A 315 -17.68 27.41 -4.68
CA ARG A 315 -16.29 27.09 -4.97
C ARG A 315 -15.35 27.80 -3.98
N SER A 316 -15.58 29.08 -3.68
CA SER A 316 -14.82 29.81 -2.65
C SER A 316 -14.95 29.13 -1.28
N PHE A 317 -16.18 28.78 -0.89
CA PHE A 317 -16.46 28.03 0.34
C PHE A 317 -15.71 26.69 0.38
N ALA A 318 -15.80 25.89 -0.69
CA ALA A 318 -15.12 24.59 -0.75
C ALA A 318 -13.59 24.72 -0.64
N ILE A 319 -12.99 25.74 -1.27
CA ILE A 319 -11.53 25.97 -1.21
C ILE A 319 -11.12 26.39 0.21
N LYS A 320 -11.89 27.28 0.86
CA LYS A 320 -11.62 27.73 2.24
C LYS A 320 -11.65 26.56 3.21
N GLU A 321 -12.76 25.82 3.23
CA GLU A 321 -12.95 24.65 4.09
C GLU A 321 -11.89 23.57 3.83
N TYR A 322 -11.53 23.34 2.56
CA TYR A 322 -10.48 22.40 2.21
C TYR A 322 -9.12 22.80 2.79
N LEU A 323 -8.70 24.05 2.58
CA LEU A 323 -7.40 24.54 3.02
C LEU A 323 -7.31 24.68 4.53
N GLU A 324 -8.39 25.04 5.21
CA GLU A 324 -8.47 25.01 6.68
C GLU A 324 -8.20 23.60 7.23
N ALA A 325 -8.76 22.57 6.59
CA ALA A 325 -8.54 21.19 7.01
C ALA A 325 -7.17 20.61 6.60
N ARG A 326 -6.56 21.11 5.52
CA ARG A 326 -5.39 20.47 4.87
C ARG A 326 -4.21 21.38 4.55
N HIS A 327 -4.05 22.47 5.29
CA HIS A 327 -2.83 23.28 5.20
C HIS A 327 -1.63 22.63 5.90
N ASN A 328 -1.82 21.55 6.68
CA ASN A 328 -0.77 20.75 7.32
C ASN A 328 0.27 21.56 8.13
N GLY A 329 -0.14 22.70 8.69
CA GLY A 329 0.76 23.62 9.40
C GLY A 329 1.67 24.50 8.51
N TYR A 330 1.62 24.37 7.18
CA TYR A 330 2.50 25.09 6.25
C TYR A 330 2.02 26.49 5.85
N SER A 331 0.87 26.94 6.36
CA SER A 331 0.36 28.29 6.10
C SER A 331 -0.14 28.98 7.37
N VAL A 332 0.70 29.87 7.90
CA VAL A 332 0.36 30.73 9.04
C VAL A 332 -0.78 31.69 8.71
N ASP A 333 -0.89 32.11 7.44
CA ASP A 333 -1.91 33.04 7.00
C ASP A 333 -3.32 32.43 7.03
N ILE A 334 -3.43 31.13 6.72
CA ILE A 334 -4.69 30.38 6.85
C ILE A 334 -5.01 30.20 8.33
N THR A 335 -4.05 29.75 9.15
CA THR A 335 -4.25 29.57 10.60
C THR A 335 -4.67 30.85 11.32
N ARG A 336 -4.21 32.02 10.85
CA ARG A 336 -4.54 33.34 11.41
C ARG A 336 -5.72 34.05 10.73
N GLY A 337 -6.34 33.44 9.72
CA GLY A 337 -7.47 34.03 8.99
C GLY A 337 -7.14 35.39 8.34
N ARG A 338 -5.93 35.57 7.79
CA ARG A 338 -5.55 36.86 7.20
C ARG A 338 -6.41 37.22 5.99
N ALA A 339 -6.83 38.49 5.90
CA ALA A 339 -7.66 39.01 4.81
C ALA A 339 -7.10 38.76 3.40
N ASP A 340 -5.78 38.75 3.23
CA ASP A 340 -5.14 38.42 1.95
C ASP A 340 -5.41 36.97 1.50
N ALA A 341 -5.43 36.01 2.44
CA ALA A 341 -5.75 34.61 2.12
C ALA A 341 -7.18 34.48 1.59
N VAL A 342 -8.12 35.15 2.25
CA VAL A 342 -9.54 35.19 1.87
C VAL A 342 -9.70 35.83 0.49
N ALA A 343 -9.07 36.98 0.26
CA ALA A 343 -9.12 37.69 -1.01
C ALA A 343 -8.48 36.90 -2.16
N GLN A 344 -7.43 36.10 -1.90
CA GLN A 344 -6.85 35.19 -2.89
C GLN A 344 -7.81 34.08 -3.30
N VAL A 345 -8.49 33.46 -2.34
CA VAL A 345 -9.52 32.44 -2.63
C VAL A 345 -10.66 33.05 -3.42
N ASP A 346 -11.14 34.23 -3.05
CA ASP A 346 -12.23 34.89 -3.78
C ASP A 346 -11.81 35.27 -5.20
N ARG A 347 -10.57 35.73 -5.43
CA ARG A 347 -10.04 35.97 -6.78
C ARG A 347 -9.94 34.69 -7.61
N ALA A 348 -9.46 33.60 -7.01
CA ALA A 348 -9.32 32.32 -7.70
C ALA A 348 -10.68 31.69 -7.99
N ALA A 349 -11.64 31.79 -7.07
CA ALA A 349 -13.00 31.34 -7.28
C ALA A 349 -13.65 32.15 -8.41
N ASN A 350 -13.47 33.47 -8.48
CA ASN A 350 -14.02 34.28 -9.57
C ASN A 350 -13.24 34.22 -10.91
N TRP A 351 -12.23 33.34 -11.01
CA TRP A 351 -11.43 33.22 -12.22
C TRP A 351 -12.28 32.77 -13.44
N ARG A 352 -12.04 33.42 -14.58
CA ARG A 352 -12.66 33.07 -15.87
C ARG A 352 -11.60 32.97 -16.98
N PRO A 353 -11.72 32.00 -17.89
CA PRO A 353 -10.86 31.90 -19.07
C PRO A 353 -10.89 33.19 -19.88
N PRO A 354 -9.75 33.67 -20.41
CA PRO A 354 -9.69 34.90 -21.21
C PRO A 354 -10.69 34.94 -22.37
N SER A 355 -10.94 33.80 -23.02
CA SER A 355 -11.87 33.65 -24.15
C SER A 355 -13.37 33.77 -23.79
N LYS A 356 -13.71 33.81 -22.49
CA LYS A 356 -15.09 33.82 -21.98
C LYS A 356 -15.39 35.00 -21.07
N ARG A 357 -14.49 35.98 -20.98
CA ARG A 357 -14.76 37.24 -20.26
C ARG A 357 -15.76 38.07 -21.09
N GLY A 358 -16.93 38.35 -20.54
CA GLY A 358 -17.99 39.15 -21.18
C GLY A 358 -19.09 38.38 -21.93
N SER A 359 -19.06 37.05 -21.99
CA SER A 359 -20.13 36.23 -22.61
C SER A 359 -21.15 35.69 -21.60
N GLU A 360 -22.41 35.50 -22.01
CA GLU A 360 -23.45 34.87 -21.18
C GLU A 360 -23.09 33.46 -20.71
N THR A 361 -23.44 33.15 -19.46
CA THR A 361 -23.09 31.91 -18.75
C THR A 361 -23.91 30.71 -19.23
N ARG A 362 -23.24 29.68 -19.77
CA ARG A 362 -23.85 28.36 -20.00
C ARG A 362 -23.23 27.31 -19.06
N THR A 363 -24.08 26.59 -18.33
CA THR A 363 -23.69 25.56 -17.36
C THR A 363 -23.06 24.35 -18.06
N TYR A 364 -21.86 23.97 -17.65
CA TYR A 364 -21.20 22.75 -18.15
C TYR A 364 -21.90 21.49 -17.59
N LYS A 365 -22.29 20.56 -18.46
CA LYS A 365 -22.85 19.24 -18.11
C LYS A 365 -21.95 18.13 -18.69
N ALA A 366 -21.35 17.32 -17.82
CA ALA A 366 -20.64 16.11 -18.24
C ALA A 366 -21.67 15.01 -18.57
N THR A 367 -21.59 14.40 -19.76
CA THR A 367 -22.51 13.33 -20.18
C THR A 367 -21.76 12.00 -20.24
N ARG A 368 -22.29 10.95 -19.58
CA ARG A 368 -21.74 9.59 -19.67
C ARG A 368 -22.23 8.90 -20.97
N PRO A 369 -21.38 8.20 -21.73
CA PRO A 369 -21.83 7.50 -22.93
C PRO A 369 -22.80 6.35 -22.63
N ILE A 370 -23.94 6.30 -23.32
CA ILE A 370 -24.98 5.26 -23.18
C ILE A 370 -24.47 3.86 -23.56
N SER A 371 -23.49 3.78 -24.45
CA SER A 371 -22.82 2.54 -24.87
C SER A 371 -22.13 1.81 -23.71
N TRP A 372 -21.63 2.56 -22.73
CA TRP A 372 -20.93 2.01 -21.57
C TRP A 372 -21.86 1.28 -20.59
N ILE A 373 -23.08 1.79 -20.41
CA ILE A 373 -24.06 1.20 -19.49
C ILE A 373 -24.51 -0.17 -20.03
N ARG A 374 -24.83 -0.23 -21.34
CA ARG A 374 -25.29 -1.47 -22.00
C ARG A 374 -24.18 -2.51 -22.16
N ALA A 375 -22.95 -2.09 -22.47
CA ALA A 375 -21.82 -3.01 -22.60
C ALA A 375 -21.46 -3.70 -21.26
N ASN A 376 -21.59 -2.98 -20.15
CA ASN A 376 -21.23 -3.50 -18.83
C ASN A 376 -22.27 -4.51 -18.30
N GLU A 377 -23.56 -4.29 -18.56
CA GLU A 377 -24.62 -5.27 -18.22
C GLU A 377 -24.50 -6.56 -19.05
N ASN A 378 -24.23 -6.44 -20.35
CA ASN A 378 -24.04 -7.60 -21.22
C ASN A 378 -22.80 -8.42 -20.82
N SER A 379 -21.69 -7.76 -20.49
CA SER A 379 -20.45 -8.42 -20.04
C SER A 379 -20.62 -9.14 -18.69
N LYS A 380 -21.41 -8.57 -17.78
CA LYS A 380 -21.77 -9.21 -16.50
C LYS A 380 -22.60 -10.48 -16.71
N ASN A 381 -23.60 -10.43 -17.59
CA ASN A 381 -24.46 -11.58 -17.87
C ASN A 381 -23.72 -12.71 -18.61
N ASP A 382 -22.84 -12.37 -19.55
CA ASP A 382 -21.99 -13.35 -20.24
C ASP A 382 -21.07 -14.09 -19.27
N SER A 383 -20.40 -13.34 -18.38
CA SER A 383 -19.50 -13.91 -17.37
C SER A 383 -20.20 -14.88 -16.42
N ARG A 384 -21.43 -14.56 -15.98
CA ARG A 384 -22.22 -15.45 -15.11
C ARG A 384 -22.61 -16.74 -15.82
N LYS A 385 -23.01 -16.69 -17.09
CA LYS A 385 -23.36 -17.87 -17.88
C LYS A 385 -22.17 -18.82 -18.06
N LYS A 386 -21.00 -18.27 -18.36
CA LYS A 386 -19.75 -19.05 -18.50
C LYS A 386 -19.37 -19.78 -17.22
N ILE A 387 -19.42 -19.08 -16.08
CA ILE A 387 -19.13 -19.66 -14.76
C ILE A 387 -20.14 -20.78 -14.42
N GLN A 388 -21.43 -20.56 -14.67
CA GLN A 388 -22.48 -21.56 -14.43
C GLN A 388 -22.26 -22.83 -15.28
N ALA A 389 -21.99 -22.66 -16.58
CA ALA A 389 -21.77 -23.78 -17.50
C ALA A 389 -20.50 -24.59 -17.12
N ALA A 390 -19.42 -23.90 -16.74
CA ALA A 390 -18.19 -24.53 -16.28
C ALA A 390 -18.41 -25.32 -14.98
N LEU A 391 -19.14 -24.73 -14.03
CA LEU A 391 -19.49 -25.39 -12.77
C LEU A 391 -20.33 -26.66 -13.00
N GLU A 392 -21.33 -26.60 -13.88
CA GLU A 392 -22.15 -27.77 -14.25
C GLU A 392 -21.33 -28.86 -14.93
N SER A 393 -20.39 -28.47 -15.80
CA SER A 393 -19.45 -29.40 -16.44
C SER A 393 -18.57 -30.11 -15.41
N LEU A 394 -18.04 -29.37 -14.43
CA LEU A 394 -17.21 -29.92 -13.36
C LEU A 394 -18.03 -30.80 -12.40
N LYS A 395 -19.27 -30.43 -12.09
CA LYS A 395 -20.20 -31.25 -11.31
C LYS A 395 -20.49 -32.60 -11.96
N LYS A 396 -20.61 -32.66 -13.29
CA LYS A 396 -20.81 -33.92 -14.03
C LYS A 396 -19.63 -34.89 -13.91
N LEU A 397 -18.42 -34.40 -13.61
CA LEU A 397 -17.24 -35.24 -13.42
C LEU A 397 -17.21 -35.93 -12.04
N GLY A 398 -18.09 -35.55 -11.11
CA GLY A 398 -18.24 -36.23 -9.82
C GLY A 398 -17.00 -36.18 -8.91
N ARG A 399 -16.09 -35.22 -9.10
CA ARG A 399 -14.88 -35.02 -8.30
C ARG A 399 -14.78 -33.58 -7.78
N SER A 400 -14.04 -33.37 -6.70
CA SER A 400 -13.67 -32.03 -6.23
C SER A 400 -12.94 -31.27 -7.34
N PHE A 401 -13.29 -30.00 -7.57
CA PHE A 401 -12.63 -29.14 -8.54
C PHE A 401 -11.90 -27.99 -7.82
N THR A 402 -10.79 -27.54 -8.39
CA THR A 402 -10.08 -26.36 -7.87
C THR A 402 -10.68 -25.08 -8.45
N THR A 403 -10.45 -23.95 -7.77
CA THR A 403 -10.81 -22.64 -8.35
C THR A 403 -9.97 -22.30 -9.59
N VAL A 404 -8.89 -23.04 -9.87
CA VAL A 404 -8.07 -22.93 -11.10
C VAL A 404 -8.75 -23.67 -12.23
N GLU A 405 -9.17 -24.92 -12.02
CA GLU A 405 -9.94 -25.68 -13.01
C GLU A 405 -11.25 -24.97 -13.37
N LEU A 406 -11.93 -24.35 -12.41
CA LEU A 406 -13.13 -23.56 -12.67
C LEU A 406 -12.83 -22.27 -13.46
N GLU A 407 -11.66 -21.64 -13.23
CA GLU A 407 -11.21 -20.47 -13.99
C GLU A 407 -10.91 -20.84 -15.45
N GLU A 408 -10.14 -21.90 -15.66
CA GLU A 408 -9.76 -22.40 -16.98
C GLU A 408 -10.97 -22.89 -17.78
N THR A 409 -11.90 -23.62 -17.14
CA THR A 409 -13.10 -24.14 -17.79
C THR A 409 -14.11 -23.02 -18.12
N ALA A 410 -14.18 -21.98 -17.29
CA ALA A 410 -15.08 -20.85 -17.50
C ALA A 410 -14.52 -19.78 -18.46
N ASP A 411 -13.22 -19.80 -18.78
CA ASP A 411 -12.56 -18.77 -19.58
C ASP A 411 -12.84 -17.35 -19.06
N VAL A 412 -12.72 -17.17 -17.74
CA VAL A 412 -12.88 -15.87 -17.07
C VAL A 412 -11.76 -15.63 -16.09
N SER A 413 -11.32 -14.38 -15.92
CA SER A 413 -10.30 -14.06 -14.91
C SER A 413 -10.76 -14.42 -13.49
N ARG A 414 -9.83 -14.80 -12.61
CA ARG A 414 -10.07 -15.02 -11.19
C ARG A 414 -10.84 -13.87 -10.51
N ARG A 415 -10.57 -12.62 -10.89
CA ARG A 415 -11.34 -11.46 -10.39
C ARG A 415 -12.82 -11.52 -10.74
N THR A 416 -13.15 -11.92 -11.97
CA THR A 416 -14.53 -12.09 -12.43
C THR A 416 -15.19 -13.27 -11.74
N LEU A 417 -14.44 -14.36 -11.53
CA LEU A 417 -14.91 -15.53 -10.78
C LEU A 417 -15.30 -15.18 -9.34
N TYR A 418 -14.46 -14.43 -8.61
CA TYR A 418 -14.73 -14.01 -7.23
C TYR A 418 -15.82 -12.94 -7.09
N LYS A 419 -16.01 -12.09 -8.11
CA LYS A 419 -17.18 -11.18 -8.19
C LYS A 419 -18.51 -11.94 -8.28
N HIS A 420 -18.47 -13.18 -8.75
CA HIS A 420 -19.62 -14.07 -8.90
C HIS A 420 -19.51 -15.31 -8.00
N LYS A 421 -18.90 -15.15 -6.81
CA LYS A 421 -18.75 -16.22 -5.80
C LYS A 421 -20.07 -16.80 -5.31
N ASP A 422 -21.16 -16.06 -5.48
CA ASP A 422 -22.52 -16.50 -5.21
C ASP A 422 -22.92 -17.74 -6.02
N ILE A 423 -22.26 -17.99 -7.16
CA ILE A 423 -22.58 -19.10 -8.07
C ILE A 423 -21.92 -20.42 -7.66
N TRP A 424 -20.68 -20.39 -7.17
CA TRP A 424 -19.83 -21.59 -7.10
C TRP A 424 -19.23 -21.87 -5.71
N ARG A 425 -19.24 -20.89 -4.78
CA ARG A 425 -18.51 -21.03 -3.51
C ARG A 425 -19.08 -22.11 -2.61
N GLN A 426 -20.40 -22.21 -2.51
CA GLN A 426 -21.05 -23.22 -1.68
C GLN A 426 -20.70 -24.63 -2.16
N ASP A 427 -20.81 -24.87 -3.47
CA ASP A 427 -20.47 -26.17 -4.09
C ASP A 427 -19.00 -26.56 -3.89
N TYR A 428 -18.10 -25.58 -3.91
CA TYR A 428 -16.67 -25.79 -3.64
C TYR A 428 -16.42 -26.17 -2.17
N GLU A 429 -17.09 -25.51 -1.22
CA GLU A 429 -16.99 -25.80 0.21
C GLU A 429 -17.58 -27.18 0.55
N ASP A 430 -18.71 -27.54 -0.06
CA ASP A 430 -19.37 -28.84 0.11
C ASP A 430 -18.50 -30.01 -0.42
N LEU A 431 -17.80 -29.81 -1.54
CA LEU A 431 -16.86 -30.80 -2.10
C LEU A 431 -15.55 -30.91 -1.29
N ALA A 432 -15.11 -29.82 -0.65
CA ALA A 432 -13.91 -29.79 0.17
C ALA A 432 -14.11 -30.49 1.53
N ALA A 433 -15.32 -30.44 2.10
CA ALA A 433 -15.63 -31.06 3.39
C ALA A 433 -15.32 -32.58 3.44
N GLY A 434 -15.56 -33.31 2.35
CA GLY A 434 -15.27 -34.75 2.26
C GLY A 434 -13.77 -35.12 2.24
N PHE A 435 -12.89 -34.19 1.87
CA PHE A 435 -11.44 -34.42 1.90
C PHE A 435 -10.88 -34.38 3.33
N PHE A 436 -11.43 -33.50 4.18
CA PHE A 436 -10.92 -33.26 5.55
C PHE A 436 -11.28 -34.35 6.56
N GLU A 437 -12.32 -35.16 6.33
CA GLU A 437 -12.63 -36.32 7.19
C GLU A 437 -11.53 -37.40 7.13
N SER A 438 -10.75 -37.45 6.05
CA SER A 438 -9.71 -38.48 5.85
C SER A 438 -8.34 -38.13 6.48
N CYS A 439 -8.08 -36.86 6.82
CA CYS A 439 -6.75 -36.37 7.23
C CYS A 439 -6.58 -36.12 8.74
N LEU A 440 -7.61 -36.39 9.56
CA LEU A 440 -7.59 -36.14 11.01
C LEU A 440 -6.63 -37.03 11.85
N PRO A 441 -6.25 -38.28 11.50
CA PRO A 441 -5.49 -39.13 12.42
C PRO A 441 -4.00 -38.77 12.60
N GLU A 442 -3.34 -38.22 11.57
CA GLU A 442 -1.86 -38.08 11.58
C GLU A 442 -1.35 -36.88 12.38
N TYR A 443 -2.17 -35.85 12.59
CA TYR A 443 -1.76 -34.64 13.33
C TYR A 443 -1.62 -34.90 14.84
N ASN A 444 -2.40 -35.84 15.38
CA ASN A 444 -2.42 -36.13 16.83
C ASN A 444 -1.38 -37.19 17.26
N ALA A 445 -0.79 -37.94 16.33
CA ALA A 445 0.18 -39.00 16.65
C ALA A 445 1.58 -38.47 17.04
N VAL A 446 1.90 -37.21 16.70
CA VAL A 446 3.25 -36.64 16.90
C VAL A 446 3.38 -35.88 18.23
N VAL A 447 2.32 -35.83 19.03
CA VAL A 447 2.30 -35.13 20.33
C VAL A 447 3.10 -35.87 21.41
N GLU A 448 3.41 -37.17 21.24
CA GLU A 448 4.05 -37.99 22.27
C GLU A 448 5.52 -38.38 22.01
N ALA A 449 6.13 -37.95 20.88
CA ALA A 449 7.54 -38.20 20.64
C ALA A 449 8.41 -37.10 21.29
N ALA A 450 8.75 -37.30 22.58
CA ALA A 450 9.75 -36.49 23.27
C ALA A 450 11.07 -36.49 22.48
N CYS A 451 11.44 -35.32 21.94
CA CYS A 451 12.70 -35.14 21.23
C CYS A 451 13.85 -35.05 22.24
N SER A 452 14.75 -36.03 22.21
CA SER A 452 15.94 -36.05 23.03
C SER A 452 16.93 -34.93 22.64
N LYS A 453 17.11 -33.98 23.56
CA LYS A 453 18.16 -32.94 23.68
C LYS A 453 18.09 -31.71 22.76
N SER A 454 17.52 -30.62 23.28
CA SER A 454 18.00 -29.24 23.04
C SER A 454 17.39 -28.21 24.01
N GLU A 455 17.64 -28.33 25.32
CA GLU A 455 17.44 -27.20 26.23
C GLU A 455 18.75 -26.41 26.42
N PRO A 456 18.75 -25.08 26.27
CA PRO A 456 19.88 -24.24 26.69
C PRO A 456 19.91 -24.12 28.23
N PRO A 457 21.10 -23.93 28.84
CA PRO A 457 21.27 -24.09 30.29
C PRO A 457 20.53 -23.02 31.09
N SER A 458 19.84 -23.47 32.15
CA SER A 458 19.36 -22.64 33.26
C SER A 458 20.55 -21.91 33.89
N THR A 459 20.49 -20.58 33.91
CA THR A 459 21.62 -19.75 34.35
C THR A 459 21.54 -19.48 35.85
N ASP A 460 21.83 -20.49 36.67
CA ASP A 460 22.20 -20.28 38.06
C ASP A 460 23.73 -20.20 38.15
N LEU A 461 24.25 -18.97 38.09
CA LEU A 461 25.60 -18.68 38.53
C LEU A 461 25.55 -17.45 39.44
N GLU A 462 25.74 -17.69 40.74
CA GLU A 462 26.04 -16.67 41.74
C GLU A 462 27.22 -15.83 41.25
N LYS A 463 26.95 -14.57 40.87
CA LYS A 463 27.98 -13.60 40.54
C LYS A 463 28.22 -12.70 41.73
N ILE A 464 29.32 -12.93 42.43
CA ILE A 464 29.94 -11.91 43.27
C ILE A 464 30.27 -10.72 42.35
N MET A 465 29.52 -9.62 42.50
CA MET A 465 29.62 -8.45 41.64
C MET A 465 30.59 -7.41 42.24
N PRO A 466 31.59 -6.94 41.48
CA PRO A 466 32.50 -5.92 41.98
C PRO A 466 31.82 -4.53 42.11
N PRO A 467 32.19 -3.70 43.10
CA PRO A 467 31.50 -2.44 43.45
C PRO A 467 31.38 -1.43 42.29
N GLY A 468 32.39 -1.34 41.43
CA GLY A 468 32.35 -0.42 40.26
C GLY A 468 31.24 -0.74 39.25
N ARG A 469 30.84 -2.02 39.15
CA ARG A 469 29.76 -2.46 38.26
C ARG A 469 28.37 -2.14 38.81
N LEU A 470 28.22 -2.07 40.14
CA LEU A 470 26.99 -1.60 40.81
C LEU A 470 26.77 -0.11 40.58
N ALA A 471 27.84 0.70 40.70
CA ALA A 471 27.78 2.14 40.43
C ALA A 471 27.41 2.42 38.96
N ALA A 472 28.05 1.74 38.02
CA ALA A 472 27.74 1.88 36.59
C ALA A 472 26.29 1.45 36.27
N ARG A 473 25.79 0.36 36.87
CA ARG A 473 24.39 -0.06 36.69
C ARG A 473 23.40 0.93 37.29
N ARG A 474 23.72 1.55 38.43
CA ARG A 474 22.88 2.61 39.02
C ARG A 474 22.77 3.83 38.10
N ILE A 475 23.90 4.29 37.55
CA ILE A 475 23.93 5.43 36.63
C ILE A 475 23.14 5.12 35.34
N VAL A 476 23.37 3.94 34.74
CA VAL A 476 22.63 3.49 33.55
C VAL A 476 21.13 3.35 33.84
N TYR A 477 20.77 2.84 35.01
CA TYR A 477 19.39 2.72 35.45
C TYR A 477 18.74 4.10 35.63
N GLU A 478 19.43 5.06 36.25
CA GLU A 478 18.93 6.44 36.38
C GLU A 478 18.73 7.14 35.04
N ILE A 479 19.67 6.99 34.10
CA ILE A 479 19.55 7.52 32.73
C ILE A 479 18.36 6.85 32.01
N SER A 480 18.19 5.54 32.17
CA SER A 480 17.05 4.80 31.63
C SER A 480 15.72 5.29 32.22
N MET A 481 15.68 5.57 33.53
CA MET A 481 14.47 6.06 34.20
C MET A 481 14.12 7.49 33.80
N ARG A 482 15.10 8.37 33.56
CA ARG A 482 14.87 9.70 32.99
C ARG A 482 14.31 9.61 31.57
N SER A 483 14.93 8.79 30.72
CA SER A 483 14.46 8.55 29.35
C SER A 483 13.04 7.94 29.29
N LYS A 484 12.70 7.05 30.24
CA LYS A 484 11.34 6.51 30.39
C LYS A 484 10.32 7.57 30.79
N ARG A 485 10.66 8.48 31.73
CA ARG A 485 9.78 9.59 32.13
C ARG A 485 9.56 10.57 30.97
N ASP A 486 10.61 10.91 30.23
CA ASP A 486 10.48 11.77 29.05
C ASP A 486 9.64 11.12 27.95
N SER A 487 9.77 9.80 27.77
CA SER A 487 8.95 9.02 26.84
C SER A 487 7.48 8.93 27.26
N GLN A 488 7.21 8.81 28.57
CA GLN A 488 5.84 8.82 29.10
C GLN A 488 5.21 10.21 29.02
N ALA A 489 5.96 11.28 29.30
CA ALA A 489 5.49 12.65 29.14
C ALA A 489 5.14 12.96 27.68
N LYS A 490 5.99 12.56 26.72
CA LYS A 490 5.71 12.67 25.28
C LYS A 490 4.51 11.86 24.82
N LYS A 491 4.31 10.65 25.37
CA LYS A 491 3.11 9.84 25.09
C LYS A 491 1.84 10.49 25.62
N LYS A 492 1.89 11.05 26.83
CA LYS A 492 0.74 11.73 27.44
C LYS A 492 0.35 12.99 26.65
N SER A 493 1.32 13.81 26.26
CA SER A 493 1.07 14.99 25.43
C SER A 493 0.51 14.63 24.05
N PHE A 494 0.97 13.52 23.44
CA PHE A 494 0.49 13.05 22.14
C PHE A 494 -0.96 12.54 22.18
N VAL A 495 -1.36 11.85 23.26
CA VAL A 495 -2.74 11.39 23.46
C VAL A 495 -3.70 12.56 23.70
N GLU A 496 -3.29 13.57 24.49
CA GLU A 496 -4.09 14.78 24.73
C GLU A 496 -4.28 15.63 23.46
N THR A 497 -3.26 15.74 22.60
CA THR A 497 -3.38 16.48 21.33
C THR A 497 -4.27 15.77 20.30
N ASN A 498 -4.20 14.45 20.18
CA ASN A 498 -5.04 13.71 19.23
C ASN A 498 -6.51 13.70 19.64
N SER A 499 -6.80 13.55 20.94
CA SER A 499 -8.19 13.61 21.45
C SER A 499 -8.87 14.96 21.16
N SER A 500 -8.11 16.06 21.17
CA SER A 500 -8.60 17.40 20.82
C SER A 500 -8.86 17.55 19.31
N ALA A 501 -7.96 17.04 18.47
CA ALA A 501 -8.11 17.07 17.02
C ALA A 501 -9.28 16.20 16.52
N ASP A 502 -9.44 15.01 17.09
CA ASP A 502 -10.55 14.10 16.78
C ASP A 502 -11.90 14.74 17.14
N LYS A 503 -11.96 15.42 18.28
CA LYS A 503 -13.15 16.18 18.69
C LYS A 503 -13.46 17.31 17.71
N GLN A 504 -12.46 18.10 17.31
CA GLN A 504 -12.64 19.17 16.33
C GLN A 504 -13.15 18.65 14.98
N TRP A 505 -12.64 17.51 14.53
CA TRP A 505 -13.12 16.85 13.32
C TRP A 505 -14.60 16.47 13.45
N ARG A 506 -15.00 15.82 14.56
CA ARG A 506 -16.39 15.39 14.79
C ARG A 506 -17.34 16.58 14.86
N ASP A 507 -16.97 17.64 15.57
CA ASP A 507 -17.77 18.87 15.71
C ASP A 507 -17.98 19.53 14.33
N LYS A 508 -16.94 19.55 13.50
CA LYS A 508 -17.00 20.12 12.15
C LYS A 508 -17.85 19.28 11.22
N VAL A 509 -17.70 17.95 11.21
CA VAL A 509 -18.56 17.05 10.42
C VAL A 509 -20.02 17.19 10.84
N ALA A 510 -20.32 17.19 12.13
CA ALA A 510 -21.67 17.40 12.64
C ALA A 510 -22.26 18.76 12.22
N SER A 511 -21.44 19.82 12.14
CA SER A 511 -21.88 21.12 11.62
C SER A 511 -22.25 21.08 10.13
N LEU A 512 -21.51 20.30 9.33
CA LEU A 512 -21.68 20.21 7.88
C LEU A 512 -22.80 19.25 7.46
N THR A 513 -23.21 18.34 8.35
CA THR A 513 -24.27 17.33 8.12
C THR A 513 -25.56 17.61 8.91
N ARG A 514 -25.71 18.82 9.46
CA ARG A 514 -26.87 19.22 10.29
C ARG A 514 -28.17 19.30 9.50
N ASP A 515 -28.10 19.82 8.28
CA ASP A 515 -29.28 20.14 7.47
C ASP A 515 -29.83 18.89 6.79
N LYS A 516 -31.15 18.81 6.64
CA LYS A 516 -31.78 17.70 5.91
C LYS A 516 -31.43 17.76 4.43
N ILE A 517 -31.01 16.62 3.87
CA ILE A 517 -30.55 16.51 2.48
C ILE A 517 -31.61 17.00 1.48
N SER A 518 -32.89 16.71 1.73
CA SER A 518 -34.02 17.07 0.87
C SER A 518 -34.23 18.59 0.70
N ASP A 519 -33.77 19.37 1.67
CA ASP A 519 -34.02 20.81 1.73
C ASP A 519 -32.82 21.60 1.17
N LEU A 520 -31.75 20.91 0.79
CA LEU A 520 -30.51 21.52 0.32
C LEU A 520 -30.60 21.90 -1.17
N PRO A 521 -30.22 23.14 -1.54
CA PRO A 521 -30.13 23.51 -2.94
C PRO A 521 -29.00 22.74 -3.64
N VAL A 522 -29.17 22.46 -4.94
CA VAL A 522 -28.21 21.70 -5.78
C VAL A 522 -26.78 22.25 -5.66
N ALA A 523 -26.62 23.57 -5.59
CA ALA A 523 -25.34 24.24 -5.43
C ALA A 523 -24.62 23.84 -4.12
N LYS A 524 -25.38 23.79 -3.01
CA LYS A 524 -24.88 23.40 -1.69
C LYS A 524 -24.54 21.91 -1.64
N ILE A 525 -25.36 21.05 -2.24
CA ILE A 525 -25.06 19.61 -2.34
C ILE A 525 -23.73 19.39 -3.06
N LYS A 526 -23.48 20.09 -4.18
CA LYS A 526 -22.22 19.98 -4.92
C LYS A 526 -21.01 20.39 -4.11
N SER A 527 -21.06 21.50 -3.37
CA SER A 527 -19.92 21.93 -2.54
C SER A 527 -19.69 20.99 -1.35
N LEU A 528 -20.74 20.53 -0.70
CA LEU A 528 -20.64 19.54 0.38
C LEU A 528 -19.99 18.24 -0.09
N LEU A 529 -20.22 17.80 -1.33
CA LEU A 529 -19.56 16.60 -1.86
C LEU A 529 -18.03 16.73 -1.94
N PHE A 530 -17.49 17.92 -2.20
CA PHE A 530 -16.03 18.15 -2.13
C PHE A 530 -15.55 18.18 -0.69
N VAL A 531 -16.22 18.97 0.15
CA VAL A 531 -15.80 19.19 1.54
C VAL A 531 -15.88 17.89 2.34
N LEU A 532 -16.98 17.16 2.26
CA LEU A 532 -17.16 15.90 3.01
C LEU A 532 -16.29 14.77 2.47
N ALA A 533 -16.01 14.71 1.16
CA ALA A 533 -15.03 13.76 0.63
C ALA A 533 -13.61 14.00 1.20
N ASN A 534 -13.27 15.26 1.45
CA ASN A 534 -12.03 15.62 2.15
C ASN A 534 -12.07 15.15 3.62
N TYR A 535 -13.11 15.50 4.39
CA TYR A 535 -13.24 15.08 5.78
C TYR A 535 -13.28 13.55 5.95
N LEU A 536 -13.89 12.81 5.02
CA LEU A 536 -13.90 11.35 5.03
C LEU A 536 -12.48 10.77 4.97
N SER A 537 -11.59 11.38 4.18
CA SER A 537 -10.19 10.97 4.11
C SER A 537 -9.33 11.44 5.31
N LEU A 538 -9.93 12.19 6.23
CA LEU A 538 -9.33 12.63 7.49
C LEU A 538 -10.03 12.02 8.72
N ALA A 539 -10.90 11.02 8.52
CA ALA A 539 -11.65 10.42 9.61
C ALA A 539 -10.71 9.80 10.66
N PRO A 540 -10.90 10.08 11.96
CA PRO A 540 -10.05 9.55 13.03
C PRO A 540 -10.06 8.02 13.15
N CYS A 541 -11.23 7.41 12.92
CA CYS A 541 -11.43 5.97 12.95
C CYS A 541 -12.53 5.52 11.98
N GLU A 542 -12.66 4.21 11.81
CA GLU A 542 -13.67 3.61 10.93
C GLU A 542 -15.11 3.92 11.38
N GLU A 543 -15.37 3.95 12.69
CA GLU A 543 -16.67 4.30 13.27
C GLU A 543 -17.12 5.72 12.89
N ASP A 544 -16.17 6.65 12.74
CA ASP A 544 -16.42 8.02 12.26
C ASP A 544 -16.57 8.09 10.72
N ALA A 545 -15.84 7.23 9.99
CA ALA A 545 -15.83 7.21 8.53
C ALA A 545 -17.12 6.61 7.93
N VAL A 546 -17.66 5.54 8.52
CA VAL A 546 -18.82 4.80 7.99
C VAL A 546 -20.08 5.67 7.89
N PRO A 547 -20.50 6.42 8.94
CA PRO A 547 -21.66 7.31 8.86
C PRO A 547 -21.48 8.45 7.85
N LEU A 548 -20.30 9.04 7.81
CA LEU A 548 -19.97 10.11 6.86
C LEU A 548 -19.99 9.61 5.41
N HIS A 549 -19.46 8.40 5.17
CA HIS A 549 -19.52 7.77 3.85
C HIS A 549 -20.97 7.53 3.43
N ARG A 550 -21.83 7.06 4.34
CA ARG A 550 -23.25 6.87 4.07
C ARG A 550 -23.94 8.19 3.68
N TYR A 551 -23.71 9.25 4.44
CA TYR A 551 -24.26 10.58 4.14
C TYR A 551 -23.82 11.10 2.76
N ILE A 552 -22.55 10.89 2.38
CA ILE A 552 -22.05 11.25 1.04
C ILE A 552 -22.76 10.46 -0.06
N LEU A 553 -23.08 9.18 0.16
CA LEU A 553 -23.84 8.38 -0.80
C LEU A 553 -25.27 8.92 -0.95
N ASP A 554 -25.91 9.30 0.15
CA ASP A 554 -27.27 9.86 0.13
C ASP A 554 -27.30 11.21 -0.61
N LEU A 555 -26.32 12.10 -0.39
CA LEU A 555 -26.16 13.35 -1.17
C LEU A 555 -26.00 13.09 -2.67
N ARG A 556 -25.26 12.04 -3.06
CA ARG A 556 -25.09 11.67 -4.48
C ARG A 556 -26.39 11.16 -5.09
N HIS A 557 -27.15 10.39 -4.31
CA HIS A 557 -28.45 9.89 -4.74
C HIS A 557 -29.42 11.05 -4.98
N GLU A 558 -29.50 11.99 -4.04
CA GLU A 558 -30.35 13.19 -4.16
C GLU A 558 -29.96 14.06 -5.36
N LEU A 559 -28.66 14.34 -5.53
CA LEU A 559 -28.15 15.09 -6.67
C LEU A 559 -28.51 14.43 -8.01
N SER A 560 -28.49 13.10 -8.06
CA SER A 560 -28.86 12.32 -9.25
C SER A 560 -30.36 12.35 -9.50
N GLY A 561 -31.18 12.31 -8.44
CA GLY A 561 -32.64 12.45 -8.52
C GLY A 561 -33.06 13.83 -9.04
N MET A 562 -32.46 14.90 -8.50
CA MET A 562 -32.71 16.28 -8.93
C MET A 562 -32.29 16.55 -10.39
N GLN A 563 -31.29 15.83 -10.91
CA GLN A 563 -30.82 16.01 -12.30
C GLN A 563 -31.64 15.25 -13.35
N ASN A 564 -32.31 14.15 -12.97
CA ASN A 564 -33.00 13.26 -13.90
C ASN A 564 -34.53 13.50 -13.99
N GLY A 565 -35.10 14.37 -13.14
CA GLY A 565 -36.54 14.61 -13.07
C GLY A 565 -37.34 13.38 -12.57
N PRO A 566 -38.63 13.54 -12.19
CA PRO A 566 -39.43 12.40 -11.74
C PRO A 566 -39.57 11.38 -12.87
N ARG A 567 -39.39 10.10 -12.52
CA ARG A 567 -39.57 8.96 -13.44
C ARG A 567 -41.01 8.99 -13.98
N PRO A 568 -41.26 8.90 -15.30
CA PRO A 568 -42.62 8.79 -15.81
C PRO A 568 -43.28 7.52 -15.22
N PRO A 569 -44.57 7.59 -14.84
CA PRO A 569 -45.26 6.45 -14.26
C PRO A 569 -45.30 5.29 -15.25
N SER A 570 -45.08 4.09 -14.70
CA SER A 570 -45.05 2.79 -15.41
C SER A 570 -46.30 2.51 -16.21
#